data_AF-A0A087T4C1-F1
#
_entry.id   AF-A0A087T4C1-F1
#
_cell.length_a   1.000
_cell.length_b   1.000
_cell.length_c   1.000
_cell.angle_alpha   90.00
_cell.angle_beta   90.00
_cell.angle_gamma   90.00
#
_symmetry.space_group_name_H-M   'P 1'
#
loop_
_entity.id
_entity.type
_entity.pdbx_description
1 polymer ?
#
loop_
_entity_poly.entity_id
_entity_poly.type
_entity_poly.pdbx_seq_one_letter_code
_entity_poly.pdbx_strand_id
1 'polypeptide(L)'
;MEVDNEWLWKILWTDETYFHLTGYVNTQNCRIWATKNLLATHPVPLHPEEVTVWYGFTASFILQPYFFEQTDASDPVTATVTGQRYASLLRNHVIPALQQRGRNHFYAR
;
A
#
# COMPACT_ATOMS: atom_id res chain seq x y z
N MET A 1 12.12 -33.93 9.26
CA MET A 1 12.12 -32.53 9.73
C MET A 1 10.66 -32.17 9.97
N GLU A 2 10.29 -31.86 11.21
CA GLU A 2 8.94 -31.37 11.50
C GLU A 2 8.81 -29.98 10.87
N VAL A 3 7.85 -29.84 9.95
CA VAL A 3 7.49 -28.53 9.41
C VAL A 3 6.71 -27.84 10.53
N ASP A 4 7.25 -26.76 11.09
CA ASP A 4 6.52 -25.89 12.01
C ASP A 4 5.31 -25.35 11.25
N ASN A 5 4.14 -25.99 11.41
CA ASN A 5 2.91 -25.63 10.71
C ASN A 5 2.41 -24.21 11.06
N GLU A 6 3.02 -23.53 12.04
CA GLU A 6 2.64 -22.18 12.43
C GLU A 6 3.43 -21.07 11.72
N TRP A 7 4.39 -21.39 10.86
CA TRP A 7 5.24 -20.40 10.19
C TRP A 7 4.45 -19.34 9.41
N LEU A 8 3.33 -19.72 8.79
CA LEU A 8 2.45 -18.80 8.06
C LEU A 8 1.88 -17.69 8.95
N TRP A 9 1.69 -17.94 10.25
CA TRP A 9 1.19 -16.94 11.20
C TRP A 9 2.26 -15.94 11.64
N LYS A 10 3.53 -16.22 11.32
CA LYS A 10 4.68 -15.37 11.66
C LYS A 10 5.15 -14.50 10.49
N ILE A 11 4.50 -14.61 9.33
CA ILE A 11 4.83 -13.81 8.14
C ILE A 11 4.02 -12.51 8.13
N LEU A 12 4.71 -11.42 7.82
CA LEU A 12 4.12 -10.15 7.44
C LEU A 12 4.28 -9.98 5.93
N TRP A 13 3.16 -9.91 5.22
CA TRP A 13 3.12 -9.52 3.81
C TRP A 13 2.95 -8.02 3.71
N THR A 14 3.72 -7.39 2.85
CA THR A 14 3.73 -5.94 2.69
C THR A 14 3.94 -5.59 1.24
N ASP A 15 3.34 -4.51 0.79
CA ASP A 15 3.62 -3.96 -0.53
C ASP A 15 3.29 -2.47 -0.57
N GLU A 16 3.83 -1.80 -1.57
CA GLU A 16 3.49 -0.43 -1.95
C GLU A 16 2.59 -0.41 -3.17
N THR A 17 1.63 0.50 -3.18
CA THR A 17 0.77 0.68 -4.34
C THR A 17 0.39 2.15 -4.55
N TYR A 18 0.08 2.49 -5.79
CA TYR A 18 -0.35 3.81 -6.21
C TYR A 18 -1.86 3.84 -6.38
N PHE A 19 -2.52 4.82 -5.76
CA PHE A 19 -3.93 5.10 -5.97
C PHE A 19 -4.10 6.44 -6.67
N HIS A 20 -4.68 6.45 -7.86
CA HIS A 20 -4.99 7.69 -8.56
C HIS A 20 -6.25 8.34 -7.97
N LEU A 21 -6.16 9.61 -7.59
CA LEU A 21 -7.28 10.38 -7.02
C LEU A 21 -8.25 10.89 -8.09
N THR A 22 -7.81 10.89 -9.34
CA THR A 22 -8.54 11.44 -10.49
C THR A 22 -9.49 10.44 -11.17
N GLY A 23 -9.67 9.24 -10.60
CA GLY A 23 -10.46 8.17 -11.22
C GLY A 23 -9.81 7.61 -12.49
N TYR A 24 -8.49 7.76 -12.62
CA TYR A 24 -7.72 7.20 -13.74
C TYR A 24 -7.91 5.68 -13.81
N VAL A 25 -8.40 5.21 -14.95
CA VAL A 25 -8.55 3.78 -15.24
C VAL A 25 -7.41 3.36 -16.14
N ASN A 26 -6.62 2.37 -15.71
CA ASN A 26 -5.60 1.75 -16.56
C ASN A 26 -6.25 1.27 -17.87
N THR A 27 -5.75 1.75 -19.01
CA THR A 27 -6.27 1.42 -20.34
C THR A 27 -6.22 -0.08 -20.64
N GLN A 28 -5.31 -0.83 -20.02
CA GLN A 28 -5.25 -2.30 -20.14
C GLN A 28 -6.45 -3.00 -19.48
N ASN A 29 -7.03 -2.39 -18.45
CA ASN A 29 -8.21 -2.88 -17.74
C ASN A 29 -9.50 -2.17 -18.19
N CYS A 30 -9.40 -1.18 -19.08
CA CYS A 30 -10.56 -0.44 -19.58
C CYS A 30 -11.15 -1.15 -20.80
N ARG A 31 -12.36 -1.71 -20.65
CA ARG A 31 -13.11 -2.30 -21.76
C ARG A 31 -14.35 -1.48 -22.05
N ILE A 32 -14.34 -0.79 -23.18
CA ILE A 32 -15.47 0.01 -23.66
C ILE A 32 -16.32 -0.88 -24.58
N TRP A 33 -17.61 -1.00 -24.27
CA TRP A 33 -18.57 -1.71 -25.11
C TRP A 33 -19.34 -0.72 -25.97
N ALA A 34 -19.35 -0.94 -27.29
CA ALA A 34 -20.11 -0.13 -28.23
C ALA A 34 -20.56 -1.00 -29.41
N THR A 35 -21.71 -0.69 -30.00
CA THR A 35 -22.25 -1.41 -31.17
C THR A 35 -21.44 -1.16 -32.46
N LYS A 36 -20.65 -0.09 -32.49
CA LYS A 36 -19.67 0.26 -33.54
C LYS A 36 -18.41 0.83 -32.89
N ASN A 37 -17.25 0.67 -33.52
CA ASN A 37 -16.00 1.26 -33.03
C ASN A 37 -16.13 2.79 -32.99
N LEU A 38 -16.03 3.38 -31.80
CA LEU A 38 -16.25 4.82 -31.58
C LEU A 38 -15.07 5.67 -32.05
N LEU A 39 -13.88 5.10 -32.28
CA LEU A 39 -12.61 5.83 -32.48
C LEU A 39 -12.36 6.93 -31.42
N ALA A 40 -13.05 6.85 -30.28
CA ALA A 40 -13.03 7.88 -29.26
C ALA A 40 -11.69 7.83 -28.52
N THR A 41 -11.00 8.95 -28.51
CA THR A 41 -9.81 9.16 -27.69
C THR A 41 -10.23 9.87 -26.40
N HIS A 42 -9.83 9.32 -25.27
CA HIS A 42 -9.98 9.99 -23.98
C HIS A 42 -8.64 10.64 -23.62
N PRO A 43 -8.60 11.97 -23.41
CA PRO A 43 -7.39 12.63 -22.94
C PRO A 43 -7.07 12.13 -21.53
N VAL A 44 -5.83 11.72 -21.33
CA VAL A 44 -5.31 11.24 -20.04
C VAL A 44 -4.34 12.30 -19.50
N PRO A 45 -4.41 12.69 -18.21
CA PRO A 45 -3.43 13.56 -17.60
C PRO A 45 -2.03 12.94 -17.66
N LEU A 46 -1.01 13.72 -18.05
CA LEU A 46 0.37 13.25 -18.05
C LEU A 46 0.89 12.95 -16.63
N HIS A 47 0.38 13.71 -15.66
CA HIS A 47 0.70 13.57 -14.23
C HIS A 47 -0.61 13.56 -13.43
N PRO A 48 -1.35 12.45 -13.41
CA PRO A 48 -2.53 12.33 -12.57
C PRO A 48 -2.11 12.39 -11.10
N GLU A 49 -2.87 13.10 -10.28
CA GLU A 49 -2.69 13.05 -8.83
C GLU A 49 -2.84 11.61 -8.35
N GLU A 50 -1.83 11.13 -7.66
CA GLU A 50 -1.73 9.78 -7.14
C GLU A 50 -1.23 9.82 -5.72
N VAL A 51 -1.55 8.79 -4.94
CA VAL A 51 -1.05 8.61 -3.58
C VAL A 51 -0.32 7.28 -3.48
N THR A 52 0.88 7.31 -2.90
CA THR A 52 1.64 6.10 -2.63
C THR A 52 1.32 5.61 -1.24
N VAL A 53 0.76 4.42 -1.16
CA VAL A 53 0.35 3.80 0.09
C VAL A 53 1.17 2.54 0.31
N TRP A 54 1.70 2.39 1.51
CA TRP A 54 2.18 1.11 2.00
C TRP A 54 1.09 0.41 2.80
N TYR A 55 0.96 -0.89 2.60
CA TYR A 55 0.07 -1.73 3.38
C TYR A 55 0.80 -2.97 3.87
N GLY A 56 0.39 -3.49 5.03
CA GLY A 56 0.93 -4.73 5.57
C GLY A 56 -0.14 -5.54 6.27
N PHE A 57 -0.08 -6.85 6.16
CA PHE A 57 -0.96 -7.76 6.87
C PHE A 57 -0.25 -9.06 7.22
N THR A 58 -0.70 -9.70 8.30
CA THR A 58 -0.35 -11.06 8.67
C THR A 58 -1.59 -11.95 8.48
N ALA A 59 -1.46 -13.24 8.72
CA ALA A 59 -2.61 -14.14 8.69
C ALA A 59 -3.65 -13.83 9.80
N SER A 60 -3.27 -13.07 10.85
CA SER A 60 -4.12 -12.79 12.01
C SER A 60 -4.63 -11.36 12.09
N PHE A 61 -3.96 -10.39 11.48
CA PHE A 61 -4.42 -9.00 11.49
C PHE A 61 -3.83 -8.17 10.36
N ILE A 62 -4.46 -7.02 10.16
CA ILE A 62 -4.05 -6.02 9.20
C ILE A 62 -3.37 -4.84 9.92
N LEU A 63 -2.28 -4.34 9.36
CA LEU A 63 -1.66 -3.08 9.75
C LEU A 63 -2.34 -1.93 9.01
N GLN A 64 -2.44 -0.78 9.70
CA GLN A 64 -3.05 0.40 9.12
C GLN A 64 -2.26 0.87 7.89
N PRO A 65 -2.96 1.35 6.83
CA PRO A 65 -2.29 1.95 5.69
C PRO A 65 -1.39 3.10 6.11
N TYR A 66 -0.21 3.19 5.50
CA TYR A 66 0.72 4.29 5.67
C TYR A 66 0.85 5.06 4.37
N PHE A 67 0.60 6.36 4.43
CA PHE A 67 0.65 7.25 3.27
C PHE A 67 2.02 7.93 3.20
N PHE A 68 2.69 7.80 2.05
CA PHE A 68 3.92 8.56 1.81
C PHE A 68 3.55 9.95 1.31
N GLU A 69 3.49 10.90 2.24
CA GLU A 69 3.14 12.28 1.97
C GLU A 69 4.27 13.23 2.37
N GLN A 70 4.30 14.39 1.73
CA GLN A 70 5.10 15.54 2.11
C GLN A 70 4.14 16.70 2.32
N THR A 71 4.18 17.28 3.52
CA THR A 71 3.40 18.47 3.82
C THR A 71 4.03 19.66 3.11
N ASP A 72 3.33 20.22 2.12
CA ASP A 72 3.63 21.55 1.61
C ASP A 72 2.70 22.59 2.28
N ALA A 73 2.84 23.86 1.90
CA ALA A 73 2.13 24.97 2.54
C ALA A 73 0.61 25.00 2.29
N SER A 74 0.06 24.07 1.48
CA SER A 74 -1.37 24.08 1.16
C SER A 74 -2.03 22.70 1.19
N ASP A 75 -1.37 21.62 0.75
CA ASP A 75 -1.96 20.27 0.73
C ASP A 75 -0.90 19.14 0.86
N PRO A 76 -1.25 17.93 1.33
CA PRO A 76 -0.34 16.80 1.33
C PRO A 76 -0.07 16.35 -0.11
N VAL A 77 1.19 16.43 -0.52
CA VAL A 77 1.63 15.94 -1.84
C VAL A 77 2.29 14.59 -1.66
N THR A 78 2.04 13.68 -2.60
CA THR A 78 2.65 12.35 -2.58
C THR A 78 4.16 12.41 -2.66
N ALA A 79 4.80 11.72 -1.74
CA ALA A 79 6.25 11.65 -1.63
C ALA A 79 6.77 10.36 -2.27
N THR A 80 7.88 10.47 -2.98
CA THR A 80 8.63 9.30 -3.44
C THR A 80 9.08 8.44 -2.27
N VAL A 81 8.93 7.13 -2.39
CA VAL A 81 9.45 6.17 -1.41
C VAL A 81 10.97 6.14 -1.51
N THR A 82 11.65 6.63 -0.47
CA THR A 82 13.11 6.56 -0.35
C THR A 82 13.49 5.60 0.77
N GLY A 83 14.73 5.10 0.76
CA GLY A 83 15.22 4.23 1.83
C GLY A 83 15.11 4.87 3.23
N GLN A 84 15.31 6.20 3.34
CA GLN A 84 15.12 6.93 4.59
C GLN A 84 13.66 6.95 5.04
N ARG A 85 12.72 7.25 4.14
CA ARG A 85 11.28 7.25 4.46
C ARG A 85 10.79 5.85 4.81
N TYR A 86 11.24 4.83 4.08
CA TYR A 86 10.92 3.43 4.36
C TYR A 86 11.46 2.98 5.72
N ALA A 87 12.72 3.32 6.03
CA ALA A 87 13.28 3.00 7.34
C ALA A 87 12.55 3.71 8.50
N SER A 88 12.06 4.94 8.28
CA SER A 88 11.21 5.65 9.24
C SER A 88 9.84 4.98 9.40
N LEU A 89 9.20 4.55 8.32
CA LEU A 89 7.97 3.74 8.34
C LEU A 89 8.16 2.49 9.22
N LEU A 90 9.23 1.72 8.97
CA LEU A 90 9.50 0.49 9.72
C LEU A 90 9.69 0.75 11.22
N ARG A 91 10.52 1.74 11.57
CA ARG A 91 10.87 2.06 12.96
C ARG A 91 9.72 2.67 13.75
N ASN A 92 8.95 3.56 13.13
CA ASN A 92 7.99 4.40 13.86
C ASN A 92 6.55 3.88 13.77
N HIS A 93 6.22 3.06 12.77
CA HIS A 93 4.86 2.56 12.57
C HIS A 93 4.79 1.03 12.61
N VAL A 94 5.58 0.33 11.80
CA VAL A 94 5.45 -1.14 11.63
C VAL A 94 5.88 -1.88 12.89
N ILE A 95 7.12 -1.69 13.36
CA ILE A 95 7.64 -2.39 14.53
C ILE A 95 6.79 -2.13 15.79
N PRO A 96 6.43 -0.87 16.13
CA PRO A 96 5.55 -0.59 17.26
C PRO A 96 4.18 -1.27 17.15
N ALA A 97 3.57 -1.26 15.95
CA ALA A 97 2.26 -1.91 15.75
C ALA A 97 2.35 -3.43 15.93
N LEU A 98 3.40 -4.07 15.42
CA LEU A 98 3.66 -5.49 15.64
C LEU A 98 3.88 -5.81 17.11
N GLN A 99 4.64 -4.99 17.84
CA GLN A 99 4.89 -5.19 19.27
C GLN A 99 3.61 -5.04 20.11
N GLN A 100 2.73 -4.09 19.76
CA GLN A 100 1.43 -3.94 20.43
C GLN A 100 0.53 -5.15 20.22
N ARG A 101 0.52 -5.75 19.01
CA ARG A 101 -0.38 -6.85 18.66
C ARG A 101 0.21 -8.24 18.97
N GLY A 102 1.54 -8.37 18.98
CA GLY A 102 2.26 -9.60 19.32
C GLY A 102 2.16 -9.99 20.80
N ARG A 103 1.84 -9.05 21.70
CA ARG A 103 1.66 -9.33 23.14
C ARG A 103 0.55 -10.34 23.46
N ASN A 104 -0.30 -10.70 22.49
CA ASN A 104 -1.37 -11.69 22.67
C ASN A 104 -1.03 -13.10 22.13
N HIS A 105 0.16 -13.33 21.54
CA HIS A 105 0.55 -14.63 20.96
C HIS A 105 1.99 -15.09 21.26
N PHE A 106 2.77 -14.34 22.04
CA PHE A 106 4.10 -14.77 22.46
C PHE A 106 4.11 -15.06 23.96
N TYR A 107 3.91 -16.32 24.33
CA TYR A 107 4.27 -16.78 25.68
C TYR A 107 5.78 -16.64 25.84
N ALA A 108 6.19 -15.79 26.79
CA ALA A 108 7.54 -15.81 27.33
C ALA A 108 7.80 -17.20 27.95
N ARG A 109 8.90 -17.83 27.56
CA ARG A 109 9.63 -18.74 28.44
C ARG A 109 10.79 -17.99 29.04
#